data_AF-A0A2D5VPM2-F1
#
_entry.id   AF-A0A2D5VPM2-F1
#
_cell.length_a   1.000
_cell.length_b   1.000
_cell.length_c   1.000
_cell.angle_alpha   90.00
_cell.angle_beta   90.00
_cell.angle_gamma   90.00
#
_symmetry.space_group_name_H-M   'P 1'
#
loop_
_entity.id
_entity.type
_entity.pdbx_description
1 polymer ?
#
loop_
_entity_poly.entity_id
_entity_poly.type
_entity_poly.pdbx_seq_one_letter_code
_entity_poly.pdbx_strand_id
1 'polypeptide(L)'
;MENIYFEFKKRGLNRSRELDLESLKRYLIDRLNSGDDNVFDDIVSINTYLMGYESTIEWIDQYVNQVSHNKLIFNKLKVMGQFNHLTAEEDLLRQEIDNGRINPVVFHRYLSVKLRLSQIESAIGFLSEYSTLMIEQDKHKIIFDWAIRLQAWKLFVTFLRDETFKKALFEKLAHSEKNLCLKLLKDMTVTGVKLLDLTTYCVSLESDHARYRSTKAIFGKYIKNNKFIRHIGVLGSQVPKVLTNKMCDESLQDAASIIGCTLSHLRIYEDMLKKKINCALVIEDDALPSFPLSTVLSEIDMSKFDILYLNDKNCVGWEQRDHQFNILPASDTLMRHGTYGYLITAKGANRILDYYSRDGIYKPIDGQLKDYSINETLRAFCLNTPVISHFDGGFSRRLLIDIGDR
;
A
#
# COMPACT_ATOMS: atom_id res chain seq x y z
N MET A 1 7.52 -8.46 18.15
CA MET A 1 6.59 -7.39 18.59
C MET A 1 5.86 -7.76 19.89
N GLU A 2 5.04 -8.81 19.93
CA GLU A 2 4.35 -9.21 21.18
C GLU A 2 5.30 -9.66 22.30
N ASN A 3 6.38 -10.37 21.99
CA ASN A 3 7.39 -10.77 23.00
C ASN A 3 8.15 -9.58 23.59
N ILE A 4 8.50 -8.60 22.74
CA ILE A 4 9.12 -7.34 23.15
C ILE A 4 8.18 -6.56 24.07
N TYR A 5 6.91 -6.46 23.67
CA TYR A 5 5.85 -5.83 24.45
C TYR A 5 5.62 -6.53 25.80
N PHE A 6 5.66 -7.86 25.82
CA PHE A 6 5.46 -8.68 27.02
C PHE A 6 6.60 -8.52 28.03
N GLU A 7 7.85 -8.53 27.58
CA GLU A 7 9.02 -8.29 28.45
C GLU A 7 9.09 -6.85 28.98
N PHE A 8 8.68 -5.85 28.19
CA PHE A 8 8.58 -4.47 28.68
C PHE A 8 7.49 -4.28 29.73
N LYS A 9 6.35 -4.95 29.57
CA LYS A 9 5.27 -4.94 30.57
C LYS A 9 5.70 -5.60 31.88
N LYS A 10 6.50 -6.68 31.82
CA LYS A 10 7.05 -7.38 32.99
C LYS A 10 8.02 -6.51 33.81
N ARG A 11 8.66 -5.53 33.17
CA ARG A 11 9.57 -4.56 33.81
C ARG A 11 8.90 -3.24 34.23
N GLY A 12 7.57 -3.14 34.14
CA GLY A 12 6.81 -1.98 34.62
C GLY A 12 6.81 -0.75 33.68
N LEU A 13 7.28 -0.89 32.43
CA LEU A 13 7.30 0.20 31.46
C LEU A 13 5.94 0.27 30.75
N ASN A 14 5.07 1.19 31.19
CA ASN A 14 3.76 1.43 30.59
C ASN A 14 3.84 2.33 29.35
N ARG A 15 2.79 2.25 28.50
CA ARG A 15 2.57 2.94 27.20
C ARG A 15 2.62 4.48 27.23
N SER A 16 3.65 5.10 27.79
CA SER A 16 3.93 6.52 27.54
C SER A 16 4.85 6.63 26.32
N ARG A 17 4.67 7.69 25.53
CA ARG A 17 5.48 8.01 24.34
C ARG A 17 6.96 8.32 24.66
N GLU A 18 7.37 8.17 25.92
CA GLU A 18 8.75 8.38 26.37
C GLU A 18 9.39 7.02 26.69
N LEU A 19 9.63 6.23 25.63
CA LEU A 19 10.71 5.27 25.71
C LEU A 19 12.02 6.06 25.61
N ASP A 20 12.63 6.32 26.76
CA ASP A 20 13.97 6.86 26.86
C ASP A 20 14.94 5.98 26.04
N LEU A 21 15.62 6.62 25.08
CA LEU A 21 16.59 5.98 24.20
C LEU A 21 17.67 5.22 24.99
N GLU A 22 18.04 5.70 26.18
CA GLU A 22 19.05 5.05 27.04
C GLU A 22 18.53 3.77 27.69
N SER A 23 17.23 3.67 27.93
CA SER A 23 16.57 2.44 28.37
C SER A 23 16.56 1.37 27.27
N LEU A 24 16.32 1.77 26.03
CA LEU A 24 16.38 0.88 24.85
C LEU A 24 17.81 0.42 24.55
N LYS A 25 18.79 1.34 24.63
CA LYS A 25 20.21 1.00 24.48
C LYS A 25 20.66 -0.01 25.53
N ARG A 26 20.33 0.21 26.81
CA ARG A 26 20.65 -0.75 27.89
C ARG A 26 20.03 -2.13 27.65
N TYR A 27 18.76 -2.18 27.25
CA TYR A 27 18.11 -3.44 26.90
C TYR A 27 18.85 -4.21 25.79
N LEU A 28 19.24 -3.52 24.71
CA LEU A 28 19.97 -4.13 23.61
C LEU A 28 21.38 -4.57 24.03
N ILE A 29 22.08 -3.79 24.85
CA ILE A 29 23.40 -4.14 25.40
C ILE A 29 23.30 -5.41 26.24
N ASP A 30 22.34 -5.49 27.16
CA ASP A 30 22.17 -6.64 28.04
C ASP A 30 21.90 -7.92 27.23
N ARG A 31 21.02 -7.82 26.22
CA ARG A 31 20.69 -8.93 25.31
C ARG A 31 21.90 -9.36 24.47
N LEU A 32 22.63 -8.41 23.89
CA LEU A 32 23.86 -8.67 23.13
C LEU A 32 24.93 -9.36 24.00
N ASN A 33 25.12 -8.90 25.24
CA ASN A 33 26.08 -9.47 26.17
C ASN A 33 25.67 -10.87 26.65
N SER A 34 24.37 -11.16 26.71
CA SER A 34 23.87 -12.49 27.05
C SER A 34 24.03 -13.53 25.93
N GLY A 35 24.43 -13.12 24.73
CA GLY A 35 24.55 -14.00 23.57
C GLY A 35 23.20 -14.43 22.98
N ASP A 36 22.13 -13.67 23.23
CA ASP A 36 20.78 -14.01 22.76
C ASP A 36 20.64 -13.76 21.25
N ASP A 37 20.49 -14.83 20.48
CA ASP A 37 20.37 -14.78 19.02
C ASP A 37 19.12 -14.03 18.53
N ASN A 38 18.11 -13.83 19.39
CA ASN A 38 16.89 -13.10 19.01
C ASN A 38 17.05 -11.57 19.12
N VAL A 39 18.18 -11.07 19.63
CA VAL A 39 18.41 -9.62 19.79
C VAL A 39 18.34 -8.88 18.46
N PHE A 40 18.61 -9.56 17.34
CA PHE A 40 18.52 -9.00 15.99
C PHE A 40 17.08 -8.67 15.59
N ASP A 41 16.12 -9.52 15.92
CA ASP A 41 14.70 -9.26 15.63
C ASP A 41 14.18 -8.08 16.45
N ASP A 42 14.72 -7.89 17.66
CA ASP A 42 14.41 -6.72 18.48
C ASP A 42 15.02 -5.44 17.91
N ILE A 43 16.29 -5.48 17.45
CA ILE A 43 16.93 -4.33 16.81
C ILE A 43 16.14 -3.89 15.57
N VAL A 44 15.74 -4.84 14.72
CA VAL A 44 14.92 -4.55 13.53
C VAL A 44 13.55 -3.99 13.93
N SER A 45 12.91 -4.59 14.93
CA SER A 45 11.61 -4.13 15.44
C SER A 45 11.70 -2.72 16.04
N ILE A 46 12.74 -2.43 16.83
CA ILE A 46 12.99 -1.13 17.47
C ILE A 46 13.33 -0.07 16.42
N ASN A 47 14.19 -0.38 15.44
CA ASN A 47 14.52 0.56 14.37
C ASN A 47 13.30 0.89 13.49
N THR A 48 12.45 -0.11 13.24
CA THR A 48 11.18 0.07 12.53
C THR A 48 10.19 0.89 13.35
N TYR A 49 10.14 0.70 14.67
CA TYR A 49 9.25 1.41 15.59
C TYR A 49 9.68 2.88 15.83
N LEU A 50 10.99 3.15 15.90
CA LEU A 50 11.54 4.48 16.16
C LEU A 50 11.66 5.37 14.91
N MET A 51 11.09 4.96 13.76
CA MET A 51 11.10 5.74 12.52
C MET A 51 12.49 6.23 12.08
N GLY A 52 13.52 5.39 12.19
CA GLY A 52 14.82 5.66 11.57
C GLY A 52 15.60 6.84 12.16
N TYR A 53 15.69 6.94 13.48
CA TYR A 53 16.69 7.79 14.11
C TYR A 53 18.11 7.36 13.67
N GLU A 54 18.77 8.19 12.87
CA GLU A 54 20.18 8.01 12.46
C GLU A 54 21.09 7.74 13.67
N SER A 55 20.77 8.35 14.82
CA SER A 55 21.48 8.15 16.08
C SER A 55 21.46 6.72 16.62
N THR A 56 20.45 5.90 16.30
CA THR A 56 20.41 4.49 16.74
C THR A 56 21.33 3.63 15.89
N ILE A 57 21.39 3.90 14.58
CA ILE A 57 22.28 3.19 13.65
C ILE A 57 23.74 3.61 13.90
N GLU A 58 24.01 4.91 14.01
CA GLU A 58 25.35 5.41 14.37
C GLU A 58 25.83 4.86 15.70
N TRP A 59 24.93 4.73 16.69
CA TRP A 59 25.28 4.13 17.97
C TRP A 59 25.57 2.63 17.86
N ILE A 60 24.77 1.88 17.08
CA ILE A 60 25.06 0.45 16.81
C ILE A 60 26.44 0.33 16.17
N ASP A 61 26.76 1.14 15.17
CA ASP A 61 28.07 1.13 14.52
C ASP A 61 29.21 1.47 15.49
N GLN A 62 29.03 2.49 16.36
CA GLN A 62 30.03 2.84 17.39
C GLN A 62 30.22 1.73 18.42
N TYR A 63 29.14 1.10 18.89
CA TYR A 63 29.19 0.02 19.88
C TYR A 63 29.84 -1.25 19.28
N VAL A 64 29.51 -1.59 18.04
CA VAL A 64 30.08 -2.73 17.31
C VAL A 64 31.59 -2.60 17.10
N ASN A 65 32.06 -1.38 16.86
CA ASN A 65 33.49 -1.10 16.73
C ASN A 65 34.25 -1.22 18.07
N GLN A 66 33.57 -1.11 19.21
CA GLN A 66 34.18 -1.24 20.53
C GLN A 66 34.20 -2.68 21.06
N VAL A 67 33.24 -3.53 20.67
CA VAL A 67 33.12 -4.92 21.16
C VAL A 67 33.78 -5.91 20.19
N SER A 68 35.11 -5.96 20.21
CA SER A 68 35.93 -6.81 19.32
C SER A 68 35.93 -8.31 19.66
N HIS A 69 35.22 -8.73 20.71
CA HIS A 69 35.39 -10.06 21.30
C HIS A 69 34.36 -11.10 20.84
N ASN A 70 33.40 -10.75 19.99
CA ASN A 70 32.37 -11.68 19.53
C ASN A 70 32.30 -11.77 18.00
N LYS A 71 33.22 -12.56 17.40
CA LYS A 71 33.43 -12.69 15.94
C LYS A 71 32.17 -13.01 15.13
N LEU A 72 31.23 -13.77 15.69
CA LEU A 72 29.99 -14.18 15.01
C LEU A 72 29.00 -13.02 14.89
N ILE A 73 28.89 -12.20 15.94
CA ILE A 73 28.04 -11.00 16.00
C ILE A 73 28.67 -9.87 15.16
N PHE A 74 30.00 -9.74 15.21
CA PHE A 74 30.77 -8.76 14.44
C PHE A 74 30.61 -8.96 12.92
N ASN A 75 30.66 -10.21 12.43
CA ASN A 75 30.45 -10.50 11.02
C ASN A 75 29.01 -10.25 10.55
N LYS A 76 28.01 -10.42 11.43
CA LYS A 76 26.60 -10.11 11.12
C LYS A 76 26.30 -8.62 11.14
N LEU A 77 26.98 -7.82 11.97
CA LEU A 77 26.76 -6.37 12.07
C LEU A 77 27.52 -5.57 11.00
N LYS A 78 28.70 -6.04 10.56
CA LYS A 78 29.44 -5.46 9.42
C LYS A 78 28.64 -5.47 8.10
N VAL A 79 27.66 -6.36 7.98
CA VAL A 79 26.73 -6.44 6.86
C VAL A 79 25.85 -5.18 6.76
N MET A 80 25.58 -4.47 7.86
CA MET A 80 24.62 -3.34 7.90
C MET A 80 25.15 -1.98 7.40
N GLY A 81 26.45 -1.86 7.08
CA GLY A 81 27.02 -0.65 6.48
C GLY A 81 26.58 -0.47 5.01
N GLN A 82 26.05 0.71 4.67
CA GLN A 82 25.22 0.96 3.47
C GLN A 82 25.86 0.72 2.10
N PHE A 83 27.15 0.38 2.01
CA PHE A 83 27.80 -0.04 0.76
C PHE A 83 28.16 -1.54 0.69
N ASN A 84 28.29 -2.23 1.82
CA ASN A 84 28.71 -3.65 1.86
C ASN A 84 27.53 -4.64 1.82
N HIS A 85 26.31 -4.16 2.02
CA HIS A 85 25.09 -4.98 1.96
C HIS A 85 24.81 -5.51 0.55
N LEU A 86 25.23 -4.76 -0.49
CA LEU A 86 25.06 -5.11 -1.90
C LEU A 86 25.94 -6.28 -2.30
N THR A 87 27.23 -6.20 -1.99
CA THR A 87 28.19 -7.25 -2.31
C THR A 87 27.86 -8.52 -1.56
N ALA A 88 27.51 -8.46 -0.27
CA ALA A 88 27.17 -9.65 0.50
C ALA A 88 25.91 -10.37 -0.01
N GLU A 89 24.81 -9.66 -0.30
CA GLU A 89 23.59 -10.28 -0.84
C GLU A 89 23.75 -10.72 -2.30
N GLU A 90 24.54 -9.99 -3.10
CA GLU A 90 24.90 -10.38 -4.47
C GLU A 90 25.77 -11.64 -4.48
N ASP A 91 26.75 -11.74 -3.57
CA ASP A 91 27.64 -12.89 -3.44
C ASP A 91 26.88 -14.11 -2.91
N LEU A 92 25.98 -13.94 -1.92
CA LEU A 92 25.13 -15.02 -1.44
C LEU A 92 24.22 -15.54 -2.56
N LEU A 93 23.65 -14.64 -3.36
CA LEU A 93 22.79 -15.00 -4.47
C LEU A 93 23.56 -15.69 -5.60
N ARG A 94 24.76 -15.20 -5.94
CA ARG A 94 25.68 -15.84 -6.90
C ARG A 94 26.06 -17.25 -6.42
N GLN A 95 26.38 -17.40 -5.13
CA GLN A 95 26.70 -18.70 -4.55
C GLN A 95 25.51 -19.67 -4.61
N GLU A 96 24.29 -19.21 -4.35
CA GLU A 96 23.10 -20.06 -4.50
C GLU A 96 22.89 -20.48 -5.97
N ILE A 97 23.06 -19.53 -6.89
CA ILE A 97 22.96 -19.74 -8.34
C ILE A 97 23.99 -20.75 -8.83
N ASP A 98 25.25 -20.62 -8.43
CA ASP A 98 26.33 -21.55 -8.78
C ASP A 98 26.04 -22.97 -8.25
N ASN A 99 25.28 -23.06 -7.16
CA ASN A 99 24.79 -24.32 -6.60
C ASN A 99 23.47 -24.80 -7.24
N GLY A 100 23.00 -24.15 -8.31
CA GLY A 100 21.79 -24.50 -9.04
C GLY A 100 20.50 -24.28 -8.25
N ARG A 101 20.48 -23.36 -7.27
CA ARG A 101 19.30 -23.06 -6.42
C ARG A 101 19.10 -21.56 -6.34
N ILE A 102 17.85 -21.09 -6.28
CA ILE A 102 17.57 -19.69 -5.96
C ILE A 102 16.68 -19.65 -4.73
N ASN A 103 17.18 -19.15 -3.60
CA ASN A 103 16.34 -18.90 -2.45
C ASN A 103 15.49 -17.64 -2.71
N PRO A 104 14.15 -17.76 -2.73
CA PRO A 104 13.27 -16.63 -3.01
C PRO A 104 13.48 -15.45 -2.05
N VAL A 105 13.94 -15.69 -0.82
CA VAL A 105 14.16 -14.65 0.20
C VAL A 105 15.44 -13.86 -0.05
N VAL A 106 16.54 -14.53 -0.41
CA VAL A 106 17.83 -13.89 -0.73
C VAL A 106 17.68 -13.06 -2.02
N PHE A 107 17.09 -13.67 -3.04
CA PHE A 107 16.69 -12.98 -4.27
C PHE A 107 15.76 -11.79 -3.99
N HIS A 108 14.84 -11.94 -3.02
CA HIS A 108 13.95 -10.85 -2.62
C HIS A 108 14.71 -9.62 -2.14
N ARG A 109 15.65 -9.86 -1.23
CA ARG A 109 16.46 -8.82 -0.59
C ARG A 109 17.36 -8.14 -1.61
N TYR A 110 18.03 -8.90 -2.47
CA TYR A 110 18.86 -8.37 -3.55
C TYR A 110 18.10 -7.39 -4.46
N LEU A 111 16.95 -7.81 -5.02
CA LEU A 111 16.15 -6.96 -5.89
C LEU A 111 15.58 -5.75 -5.17
N SER A 112 15.14 -5.92 -3.92
CA SER A 112 14.64 -4.83 -3.09
C SER A 112 15.73 -3.76 -2.86
N VAL A 113 17.00 -4.16 -2.75
CA VAL A 113 18.13 -3.23 -2.59
C VAL A 113 18.49 -2.56 -3.92
N LYS A 114 18.58 -3.32 -5.03
CA LYS A 114 18.89 -2.76 -6.37
C LYS A 114 17.83 -1.79 -6.87
N LEU A 115 16.54 -2.08 -6.64
CA LEU A 115 15.42 -1.21 -7.00
C LEU A 115 15.41 0.08 -6.18
N ARG A 116 15.81 0.05 -4.90
CA ARG A 116 15.98 1.24 -4.05
C ARG A 116 17.09 2.16 -4.57
N LEU A 117 18.16 1.61 -5.14
CA LEU A 117 19.34 2.37 -5.56
C LEU A 117 19.28 2.90 -7.00
N SER A 118 18.10 2.92 -7.63
CA SER A 118 17.91 3.32 -9.04
C SER A 118 18.75 2.54 -10.06
N GLN A 119 19.29 1.38 -9.68
CA GLN A 119 20.05 0.48 -10.57
C GLN A 119 19.11 -0.45 -11.35
N ILE A 120 18.05 0.10 -11.94
CA ILE A 120 17.00 -0.66 -12.63
C ILE A 120 17.60 -1.44 -13.81
N GLU A 121 18.52 -0.86 -14.57
CA GLU A 121 19.16 -1.53 -15.71
C GLU A 121 20.02 -2.73 -15.28
N SER A 122 20.71 -2.63 -14.13
CA SER A 122 21.46 -3.75 -13.54
C SER A 122 20.52 -4.85 -13.05
N ALA A 123 19.39 -4.48 -12.44
CA ALA A 123 18.36 -5.45 -12.06
C ALA A 123 17.70 -6.13 -13.27
N ILE A 124 17.48 -5.39 -14.38
CA ILE A 124 16.98 -5.92 -15.65
C ILE A 124 17.99 -6.89 -16.27
N GLY A 125 19.26 -6.49 -16.38
CA GLY A 125 20.33 -7.33 -16.94
C GLY A 125 20.47 -8.63 -16.16
N PHE A 126 20.49 -8.54 -14.83
CA PHE A 126 20.52 -9.70 -13.94
C PHE A 126 19.30 -10.61 -14.14
N LEU A 127 18.08 -10.06 -14.13
CA LEU A 127 16.87 -10.86 -14.33
C LEU A 127 16.78 -11.48 -15.74
N SER A 128 17.34 -10.83 -16.76
CA SER A 128 17.48 -11.38 -18.11
C SER A 128 18.38 -12.60 -18.14
N GLU A 129 19.54 -12.48 -17.51
CA GLU A 129 20.54 -13.56 -17.42
C GLU A 129 20.01 -14.79 -16.67
N TYR A 130 19.19 -14.59 -15.63
CA TYR A 130 18.74 -15.67 -14.75
C TYR A 130 17.30 -16.14 -14.97
N SER A 131 16.60 -15.59 -15.96
CA SER A 131 15.25 -16.02 -16.33
C SER A 131 15.20 -17.50 -16.73
N THR A 132 16.22 -18.00 -17.44
CA THR A 132 16.35 -19.42 -17.84
C THR A 132 16.41 -20.36 -16.63
N LEU A 133 17.19 -20.02 -15.60
CA LEU A 133 17.35 -20.87 -14.39
C LEU A 133 16.06 -20.93 -13.56
N MET A 134 15.35 -19.80 -13.45
CA MET A 134 14.04 -19.76 -12.80
C MET A 134 12.98 -20.53 -13.59
N ILE A 135 13.12 -20.58 -14.92
CA ILE A 135 12.21 -21.34 -15.80
C ILE A 135 12.28 -22.84 -15.53
N GLU A 136 13.51 -23.34 -15.36
CA GLU A 136 13.83 -24.74 -15.05
C GLU A 136 13.35 -25.17 -13.66
N GLN A 137 13.34 -24.27 -12.67
CA GLN A 137 12.93 -24.57 -11.28
C GLN A 137 11.43 -24.43 -11.00
N ASP A 138 10.61 -24.17 -12.02
CA ASP A 138 9.16 -24.04 -11.92
C ASP A 138 8.65 -22.92 -10.96
N LYS A 139 9.46 -21.87 -10.76
CA LYS A 139 9.17 -20.74 -9.84
C LYS A 139 8.39 -19.58 -10.47
N HIS A 140 7.75 -19.80 -11.62
CA HIS A 140 7.07 -18.79 -12.45
C HIS A 140 5.93 -18.06 -11.74
N LYS A 141 5.16 -18.78 -10.93
CA LYS A 141 4.07 -18.20 -10.15
C LYS A 141 4.58 -17.14 -9.19
N ILE A 142 5.77 -17.33 -8.60
CA ILE A 142 6.41 -16.37 -7.70
C ILE A 142 6.80 -15.11 -8.47
N ILE A 143 7.37 -15.25 -9.67
CA ILE A 143 7.75 -14.11 -10.54
C ILE A 143 6.52 -13.31 -10.98
N PHE A 144 5.43 -13.99 -11.35
CA PHE A 144 4.18 -13.34 -11.75
C PHE A 144 3.53 -12.60 -10.58
N ASP A 145 3.40 -13.25 -9.41
CA ASP A 145 2.90 -12.62 -8.18
C ASP A 145 3.78 -11.44 -7.78
N TRP A 146 5.09 -11.55 -7.97
CA TRP A 146 6.07 -10.51 -7.72
C TRP A 146 5.93 -9.30 -8.62
N ALA A 147 5.84 -9.53 -9.93
CA ALA A 147 5.66 -8.46 -10.91
C ALA A 147 4.39 -7.68 -10.58
N ILE A 148 3.31 -8.38 -10.18
CA ILE A 148 2.04 -7.78 -9.76
C ILE A 148 2.23 -6.98 -8.46
N ARG A 149 2.93 -7.52 -7.47
CA ARG A 149 3.11 -6.90 -6.14
C ARG A 149 4.05 -5.69 -6.15
N LEU A 150 5.12 -5.71 -6.94
CA LEU A 150 6.19 -4.70 -6.86
C LEU A 150 5.98 -3.50 -7.78
N GLN A 151 4.88 -3.42 -8.54
CA GLN A 151 4.76 -2.47 -9.67
C GLN A 151 5.99 -2.53 -10.61
N ALA A 152 6.74 -3.64 -10.62
CA ALA A 152 7.87 -3.92 -11.51
C ALA A 152 7.35 -4.30 -12.91
N TRP A 153 6.22 -3.70 -13.29
CA TRP A 153 5.47 -3.96 -14.50
C TRP A 153 6.31 -3.65 -15.71
N LYS A 154 7.03 -2.51 -15.73
CA LYS A 154 7.99 -2.20 -16.80
C LYS A 154 9.00 -3.32 -17.05
N LEU A 155 9.47 -3.96 -15.97
CA LEU A 155 10.39 -5.08 -16.03
C LEU A 155 9.72 -6.30 -16.66
N PHE A 156 8.55 -6.68 -16.13
CA PHE A 156 7.76 -7.81 -16.63
C PHE A 156 7.36 -7.64 -18.10
N VAL A 157 7.06 -6.40 -18.52
CA VAL A 157 6.82 -6.05 -19.93
C VAL A 157 8.07 -6.25 -20.78
N THR A 158 9.23 -5.85 -20.30
CA THR A 158 10.50 -6.11 -21.00
C THR A 158 10.73 -7.62 -21.16
N PHE A 159 10.42 -8.42 -20.13
CA PHE A 159 10.48 -9.89 -20.22
C PHE A 159 9.48 -10.47 -21.22
N LEU A 160 8.24 -9.96 -21.24
CA LEU A 160 7.23 -10.41 -22.19
C LEU A 160 7.51 -10.01 -23.65
N ARG A 161 8.47 -9.12 -23.91
CA ARG A 161 8.94 -8.82 -25.28
C ARG A 161 9.96 -9.84 -25.78
N ASP A 162 10.59 -10.59 -24.89
CA ASP A 162 11.41 -11.74 -25.27
C ASP A 162 10.46 -12.90 -25.63
N GLU A 163 10.41 -13.28 -26.91
CA GLU A 163 9.49 -14.32 -27.39
C GLU A 163 9.83 -15.71 -26.80
N THR A 164 11.06 -15.95 -26.38
CA THR A 164 11.46 -17.21 -25.72
C THR A 164 10.89 -17.27 -24.31
N PHE A 165 11.09 -16.21 -23.52
CA PHE A 165 10.54 -16.10 -22.17
C PHE A 165 9.01 -16.11 -22.20
N LYS A 166 8.41 -15.32 -23.10
CA LYS A 166 6.96 -15.26 -23.28
C LYS A 166 6.40 -16.64 -23.64
N LYS A 167 7.01 -17.37 -24.57
CA LYS A 167 6.56 -18.74 -24.92
C LYS A 167 6.67 -19.68 -23.72
N ALA A 168 7.79 -19.70 -23.01
CA ALA A 168 8.00 -20.55 -21.84
C ALA A 168 7.03 -20.24 -20.70
N LEU A 169 6.80 -18.95 -20.41
CA LEU A 169 5.81 -18.50 -19.42
C LEU A 169 4.40 -18.91 -19.86
N PHE A 170 4.04 -18.66 -21.12
CA PHE A 170 2.72 -18.97 -21.65
C PHE A 170 2.45 -20.47 -21.72
N GLU A 171 3.44 -21.34 -21.89
CA GLU A 171 3.23 -22.78 -21.84
C GLU A 171 2.82 -23.25 -20.43
N LYS A 172 3.27 -22.54 -19.39
CA LYS A 172 3.06 -22.91 -17.98
C LYS A 172 1.89 -22.22 -17.28
N LEU A 173 1.42 -21.08 -17.80
CA LEU A 173 0.26 -20.38 -17.24
C LEU A 173 -1.06 -21.14 -17.48
N ALA A 174 -2.02 -21.01 -16.56
CA ALA A 174 -3.39 -21.42 -16.80
C ALA A 174 -4.02 -20.57 -17.92
N HIS A 175 -5.06 -21.09 -18.59
CA HIS A 175 -5.69 -20.39 -19.71
C HIS A 175 -6.23 -18.99 -19.34
N SER A 176 -6.79 -18.84 -18.14
CA SER A 176 -7.26 -17.55 -17.60
C SER A 176 -6.12 -16.54 -17.44
N GLU A 177 -4.97 -16.98 -16.94
CA GLU A 177 -3.78 -16.15 -16.73
C GLU A 177 -3.14 -15.73 -18.06
N LYS A 178 -3.10 -16.62 -19.07
CA LYS A 178 -2.67 -16.28 -20.44
C LYS A 178 -3.53 -15.18 -21.04
N ASN A 179 -4.86 -15.28 -20.89
CA ASN A 179 -5.78 -14.28 -21.41
C ASN A 179 -5.60 -12.92 -20.72
N LEU A 180 -5.32 -12.91 -19.41
CA LEU A 180 -4.98 -11.67 -18.70
C LEU A 180 -3.66 -11.09 -19.23
N CYS A 181 -2.60 -11.90 -19.36
CA CYS A 181 -1.31 -11.46 -19.90
C CYS A 181 -1.46 -10.86 -21.32
N LEU A 182 -2.26 -11.48 -22.19
CA LEU A 182 -2.54 -10.97 -23.53
C LEU A 182 -3.37 -9.68 -23.51
N LYS A 183 -4.39 -9.60 -22.65
CA LYS A 183 -5.20 -8.38 -22.48
C LYS A 183 -4.32 -7.22 -22.01
N LEU A 184 -3.47 -7.47 -21.01
CA LEU A 184 -2.50 -6.49 -20.51
C LEU A 184 -1.47 -6.09 -21.58
N LEU A 185 -0.92 -7.05 -22.33
CA LEU A 185 0.00 -6.78 -23.44
C LEU A 185 -0.65 -5.92 -24.54
N LYS A 186 -1.90 -6.20 -24.86
CA LYS A 186 -2.70 -5.42 -25.81
C LYS A 186 -2.96 -4.01 -25.27
N ASP A 187 -3.38 -3.89 -24.02
CA ASP A 187 -3.68 -2.59 -23.38
C ASP A 187 -2.42 -1.71 -23.24
N MET A 188 -1.23 -2.32 -23.16
CA MET A 188 0.06 -1.61 -23.08
C MET A 188 0.69 -1.28 -24.44
N THR A 189 0.46 -2.10 -25.47
CA THR A 189 0.91 -1.80 -26.84
C THR A 189 0.03 -0.72 -27.48
N VAL A 190 -1.17 -0.50 -26.95
CA VAL A 190 -1.92 0.72 -27.17
C VAL A 190 -1.20 1.86 -26.45
N THR A 191 -0.37 2.59 -27.20
CA THR A 191 0.27 3.88 -26.86
C THR A 191 -0.73 5.01 -26.56
N GLY A 192 -1.96 4.68 -26.16
CA GLY A 192 -3.07 5.58 -25.92
C GLY A 192 -4.00 5.03 -24.86
N VAL A 193 -3.52 4.86 -23.63
CA VAL A 193 -4.41 4.72 -22.46
C VAL A 193 -5.39 5.89 -22.53
N LYS A 194 -6.65 5.59 -22.83
CA LYS A 194 -7.69 6.61 -22.94
C LYS A 194 -7.86 7.23 -21.55
N LEU A 195 -7.40 8.46 -21.39
CA LEU A 195 -7.57 9.20 -20.15
C LEU A 195 -9.06 9.33 -19.84
N LEU A 196 -9.45 8.89 -18.65
CA LEU A 196 -10.80 8.96 -18.14
C LEU A 196 -11.22 10.41 -17.97
N ASP A 197 -12.40 10.72 -18.51
CA ASP A 197 -13.08 11.99 -18.29
C ASP A 197 -13.98 11.92 -17.04
N LEU A 198 -13.38 11.49 -15.93
CA LEU A 198 -14.07 11.26 -14.67
C LEU A 198 -13.47 12.17 -13.60
N THR A 199 -14.29 13.04 -13.01
CA THR A 199 -13.86 13.87 -11.89
C THR A 199 -13.37 12.96 -10.76
N THR A 200 -12.16 13.20 -10.30
CA THR A 200 -11.50 12.43 -9.25
C THR A 200 -11.08 13.35 -8.13
N TYR A 201 -11.60 13.11 -6.93
CA TYR A 201 -11.16 13.77 -5.70
C TYR A 201 -10.12 12.91 -4.99
N CYS A 202 -8.97 13.51 -4.69
CA CYS A 202 -7.97 12.92 -3.81
C CYS A 202 -7.99 13.66 -2.48
N VAL A 203 -8.45 12.98 -1.43
CA VAL A 203 -8.43 13.48 -0.05
C VAL A 203 -6.99 13.45 0.44
N SER A 204 -6.48 14.62 0.84
CA SER A 204 -5.14 14.76 1.39
C SER A 204 -5.13 15.90 2.38
N LEU A 205 -4.46 15.75 3.52
CA LEU A 205 -4.25 16.84 4.45
C LEU A 205 -3.45 17.95 3.78
N GLU A 206 -3.65 19.20 4.21
CA GLU A 206 -2.95 20.35 3.63
C GLU A 206 -1.42 20.17 3.66
N SER A 207 -0.90 19.67 4.78
CA SER A 207 0.52 19.35 4.99
C SER A 207 1.08 18.25 4.09
N ASP A 208 0.24 17.36 3.55
CA ASP A 208 0.67 16.10 2.93
C ASP A 208 0.94 16.25 1.42
N HIS A 209 1.64 17.33 1.05
CA HIS A 209 1.92 17.66 -0.36
C HIS A 209 2.67 16.55 -1.12
N ALA A 210 3.63 15.88 -0.47
CA ALA A 210 4.41 14.82 -1.09
C ALA A 210 3.52 13.62 -1.46
N ARG A 211 2.69 13.14 -0.52
CA ARG A 211 1.75 12.04 -0.75
C ARG A 211 0.78 12.37 -1.87
N TYR A 212 0.19 13.57 -1.85
CA TYR A 212 -0.68 14.02 -2.93
C TYR A 212 0.02 14.05 -4.30
N ARG A 213 1.25 14.59 -4.37
CA ARG A 213 2.01 14.63 -5.64
C ARG A 213 2.22 13.23 -6.20
N SER A 214 2.63 12.28 -5.37
CA SER A 214 2.88 10.90 -5.77
C SER A 214 1.59 10.21 -6.23
N THR A 215 0.51 10.35 -5.46
CA THR A 215 -0.80 9.81 -5.82
C THR A 215 -1.32 10.42 -7.11
N LYS A 216 -1.17 11.74 -7.30
CA LYS A 216 -1.50 12.42 -8.57
C LYS A 216 -0.65 11.92 -9.74
N ALA A 217 0.65 11.71 -9.56
CA ALA A 217 1.52 11.18 -10.60
C ALA A 217 1.14 9.76 -11.03
N ILE A 218 0.68 8.94 -10.08
CA ILE A 218 0.24 7.57 -10.32
C ILE A 218 -1.13 7.55 -11.01
N PHE A 219 -2.14 8.20 -10.41
CA PHE A 219 -3.51 8.21 -10.93
C PHE A 219 -3.69 9.08 -12.18
N GLY A 220 -2.88 10.13 -12.34
CA GLY A 220 -2.89 11.02 -13.50
C GLY A 220 -2.53 10.33 -14.82
N LYS A 221 -1.97 9.10 -14.76
CA LYS A 221 -1.80 8.24 -15.94
C LYS A 221 -3.12 7.72 -16.51
N TYR A 222 -4.18 7.71 -15.70
CA TYR A 222 -5.49 7.16 -16.06
C TYR A 222 -6.57 8.24 -16.16
N ILE A 223 -6.35 9.43 -15.60
CA ILE A 223 -7.37 10.48 -15.45
C ILE A 223 -6.88 11.74 -16.14
N LYS A 224 -7.77 12.44 -16.85
CA LYS A 224 -7.44 13.74 -17.46
C LYS A 224 -6.98 14.72 -16.38
N ASN A 225 -5.90 15.45 -16.63
CA ASN A 225 -5.27 16.35 -15.63
C ASN A 225 -6.24 17.37 -15.02
N ASN A 226 -7.16 17.93 -15.81
CA ASN A 226 -8.17 18.89 -15.34
C ASN A 226 -9.34 18.25 -14.57
N LYS A 227 -9.36 16.92 -14.43
CA LYS A 227 -10.33 16.16 -13.66
C LYS A 227 -9.78 15.65 -12.33
N PHE A 228 -8.48 15.78 -12.07
CA PHE A 228 -7.88 15.36 -10.81
C PHE A 228 -7.80 16.54 -9.82
N ILE A 229 -8.61 16.48 -8.77
CA ILE A 229 -8.82 17.56 -7.80
C ILE A 229 -8.25 17.13 -6.45
N ARG A 230 -7.34 17.92 -5.87
CA ARG A 230 -6.99 17.79 -4.45
C ARG A 230 -8.16 18.29 -3.61
N HIS A 231 -8.70 17.46 -2.75
CA HIS A 231 -9.60 17.89 -1.69
C HIS A 231 -8.81 18.00 -0.40
N ILE A 232 -8.71 19.21 0.17
CA ILE A 232 -8.00 19.43 1.42
C ILE A 232 -8.83 18.81 2.56
N GLY A 233 -8.31 17.72 3.12
CA GLY A 233 -8.92 17.01 4.23
C GLY A 233 -9.02 17.89 5.47
N VAL A 234 -10.06 17.65 6.26
CA VAL A 234 -10.26 18.26 7.57
C VAL A 234 -9.33 17.60 8.56
N LEU A 235 -8.38 18.36 9.10
CA LEU A 235 -7.56 17.88 10.20
C LEU A 235 -8.43 17.81 11.47
N GLY A 236 -8.78 16.59 11.87
CA GLY A 236 -9.69 16.33 12.98
C GLY A 236 -9.37 17.06 14.29
N SER A 237 -8.09 17.20 14.62
CA SER A 237 -7.63 17.92 15.82
C SER A 237 -7.92 19.43 15.79
N GLN A 238 -8.27 19.99 14.64
CA GLN A 238 -8.66 21.39 14.47
C GLN A 238 -10.18 21.59 14.53
N VAL A 239 -10.97 20.52 14.60
CA VAL A 239 -12.43 20.63 14.72
C VAL A 239 -12.77 21.09 16.16
N PRO A 240 -13.48 22.21 16.35
CA PRO A 240 -13.87 22.67 17.68
C PRO A 240 -14.68 21.61 18.45
N LYS A 241 -14.31 21.35 19.70
CA LYS A 241 -14.98 20.36 20.55
C LYS A 241 -16.49 20.59 20.71
N VAL A 242 -16.92 21.85 20.71
CA VAL A 242 -18.36 22.18 20.77
C VAL A 242 -19.13 21.63 19.56
N LEU A 243 -18.50 21.55 18.39
CA LEU A 243 -19.11 20.96 17.20
C LEU A 243 -19.08 19.44 17.29
N THR A 244 -17.96 18.84 17.71
CA THR A 244 -17.85 17.38 17.85
C THR A 244 -18.88 16.85 18.84
N ASN A 245 -19.11 17.54 19.97
CA ASN A 245 -20.08 17.13 20.98
C ASN A 245 -21.54 17.23 20.52
N LYS A 246 -21.83 18.10 19.54
CA LYS A 246 -23.19 18.26 19.00
C LYS A 246 -23.46 17.33 17.82
N MET A 247 -22.43 17.01 17.05
CA MET A 247 -22.56 16.27 15.81
C MET A 247 -22.24 14.79 15.96
N CYS A 248 -21.53 14.40 17.02
CA CYS A 248 -21.03 13.04 17.19
C CYS A 248 -21.60 12.37 18.44
N ASP A 249 -21.77 11.06 18.35
CA ASP A 249 -21.99 10.20 19.51
C ASP A 249 -20.86 10.38 20.54
N GLU A 250 -21.18 10.30 21.83
CA GLU A 250 -20.24 10.44 22.95
C GLU A 250 -19.01 9.54 22.79
N SER A 251 -19.19 8.33 22.27
CA SER A 251 -18.12 7.37 22.02
C SER A 251 -17.05 7.82 21.01
N LEU A 252 -17.36 8.82 20.18
CA LEU A 252 -16.46 9.34 19.13
C LEU A 252 -15.93 10.74 19.41
N GLN A 253 -16.35 11.39 20.50
CA GLN A 253 -15.99 12.79 20.77
C GLN A 253 -14.47 13.01 20.89
N ASP A 254 -13.73 12.02 21.38
CA ASP A 254 -12.26 12.06 21.45
C ASP A 254 -11.55 11.48 20.21
N ALA A 255 -12.30 10.93 19.26
CA ALA A 255 -11.79 10.32 18.03
C ALA A 255 -11.60 11.37 16.92
N ALA A 256 -10.81 12.40 17.21
CA ALA A 256 -10.61 13.55 16.31
C ALA A 256 -10.29 13.13 14.86
N SER A 257 -9.38 12.16 14.66
CA SER A 257 -9.03 11.65 13.33
C SER A 257 -10.22 11.09 12.55
N ILE A 258 -11.13 10.39 13.23
CA ILE A 258 -12.34 9.81 12.65
C ILE A 258 -13.29 10.91 12.17
N ILE A 259 -13.47 11.95 12.99
CA ILE A 259 -14.30 13.12 12.65
C ILE A 259 -13.70 13.85 11.45
N GLY A 260 -12.39 14.06 11.44
CA GLY A 260 -11.67 14.69 10.32
C GLY A 260 -11.87 13.92 9.01
N CYS A 261 -11.71 12.60 9.03
CA CYS A 261 -11.94 11.76 7.86
C CYS A 261 -13.39 11.87 7.36
N THR A 262 -14.37 11.75 8.27
CA THR A 262 -15.79 11.84 7.93
C THR A 262 -16.14 13.18 7.29
N LEU A 263 -15.75 14.29 7.92
CA LEU A 263 -16.02 15.64 7.40
C LEU A 263 -15.34 15.91 6.05
N SER A 264 -14.16 15.32 5.80
CA SER A 264 -13.46 15.43 4.52
C SER A 264 -14.27 14.84 3.37
N HIS A 265 -14.88 13.68 3.57
CA HIS A 265 -15.70 13.04 2.55
C HIS A 265 -17.07 13.73 2.40
N LEU A 266 -17.72 14.15 3.49
CA LEU A 266 -18.98 14.91 3.40
C LEU A 266 -18.81 16.21 2.60
N ARG A 267 -17.69 16.92 2.78
CA ARG A 267 -17.37 18.12 1.97
C ARG A 267 -17.18 17.83 0.49
N ILE A 268 -16.68 16.64 0.13
CA ILE A 268 -16.64 16.21 -1.28
C ILE A 268 -18.06 16.06 -1.82
N TYR A 269 -18.96 15.45 -1.05
CA TYR A 269 -20.35 15.24 -1.46
C TYR A 269 -21.07 16.58 -1.67
N GLU A 270 -20.89 17.53 -0.76
CA GLU A 270 -21.41 18.90 -0.90
C GLU A 270 -20.85 19.60 -2.15
N ASP A 271 -19.52 19.50 -2.36
CA ASP A 271 -18.85 20.11 -3.52
C ASP A 271 -19.32 19.51 -4.84
N MET A 272 -19.54 18.19 -4.90
CA MET A 272 -20.11 17.50 -6.05
C MET A 272 -21.49 18.05 -6.40
N LEU A 273 -22.38 18.18 -5.43
CA LEU A 273 -23.73 18.70 -5.64
C LEU A 273 -23.69 20.16 -6.09
N LYS A 274 -22.88 20.99 -5.42
CA LYS A 274 -22.69 22.41 -5.77
C LYS A 274 -22.18 22.59 -7.20
N LYS A 275 -21.22 21.77 -7.62
CA LYS A 275 -20.60 21.82 -8.96
C LYS A 275 -21.36 20.99 -10.00
N LYS A 276 -22.49 20.36 -9.64
CA LYS A 276 -23.29 19.50 -10.52
C LYS A 276 -22.47 18.36 -11.14
N ILE A 277 -21.60 17.74 -10.35
CA ILE A 277 -20.79 16.58 -10.75
C ILE A 277 -21.63 15.32 -10.56
N ASN A 278 -22.06 14.72 -11.67
CA ASN A 278 -22.96 13.56 -11.65
C ASN A 278 -22.35 12.29 -11.02
N CYS A 279 -21.05 12.08 -11.20
CA CYS A 279 -20.31 10.96 -10.64
C CYS A 279 -18.85 11.36 -10.42
N ALA A 280 -18.24 10.90 -9.34
CA ALA A 280 -16.84 11.11 -9.06
C ALA A 280 -16.18 9.85 -8.51
N LEU A 281 -14.88 9.71 -8.80
CA LEU A 281 -13.98 8.82 -8.09
C LEU A 281 -13.46 9.54 -6.85
N VAL A 282 -13.55 8.91 -5.68
CA VAL A 282 -12.99 9.42 -4.43
C VAL A 282 -11.90 8.47 -3.98
N ILE A 283 -10.71 9.00 -3.74
CA ILE A 283 -9.52 8.28 -3.26
C ILE A 283 -8.85 9.05 -2.12
N GLU A 284 -8.09 8.35 -1.29
CA GLU A 284 -7.18 8.94 -0.30
C GLU A 284 -5.75 9.02 -0.87
N ASP A 285 -4.87 9.81 -0.25
CA ASP A 285 -3.50 10.03 -0.74
C ASP A 285 -2.52 8.89 -0.41
N ASP A 286 -3.00 7.79 0.17
CA ASP A 286 -2.37 6.46 0.28
C ASP A 286 -3.05 5.40 -0.60
N ALA A 287 -3.97 5.77 -1.48
CA ALA A 287 -4.56 4.84 -2.44
C ALA A 287 -3.58 4.51 -3.57
N LEU A 288 -3.64 3.29 -4.09
CA LEU A 288 -2.91 2.87 -5.29
C LEU A 288 -3.81 2.08 -6.25
N PRO A 289 -3.70 2.30 -7.57
CA PRO A 289 -4.39 1.47 -8.55
C PRO A 289 -3.73 0.09 -8.62
N SER A 290 -4.53 -0.97 -8.59
CA SER A 290 -4.07 -2.37 -8.70
C SER A 290 -4.21 -2.92 -10.11
N PHE A 291 -4.98 -2.24 -10.96
CA PHE A 291 -5.23 -2.57 -12.37
C PHE A 291 -5.24 -1.28 -13.21
N PRO A 292 -5.16 -1.38 -14.56
CA PRO A 292 -5.44 -0.24 -15.43
C PRO A 292 -6.85 0.29 -15.19
N LEU A 293 -6.96 1.36 -14.38
CA LEU A 293 -8.26 1.91 -13.95
C LEU A 293 -9.14 2.29 -15.15
N SER A 294 -8.54 2.79 -16.23
CA SER A 294 -9.26 3.15 -17.45
C SER A 294 -10.06 1.99 -18.04
N THR A 295 -9.49 0.79 -18.06
CA THR A 295 -10.16 -0.41 -18.59
C THR A 295 -11.39 -0.73 -17.74
N VAL A 296 -11.21 -0.83 -16.43
CA VAL A 296 -12.29 -1.20 -15.50
C VAL A 296 -13.39 -0.14 -15.49
N LEU A 297 -13.01 1.13 -15.31
CA LEU A 297 -13.99 2.21 -15.13
C LEU A 297 -14.76 2.52 -16.42
N SER A 298 -14.24 2.16 -17.59
CA SER A 298 -14.95 2.33 -18.87
C SER A 298 -16.11 1.36 -19.08
N GLU A 299 -16.11 0.22 -18.38
CA GLU A 299 -17.12 -0.84 -18.48
C GLU A 299 -18.27 -0.65 -17.46
N ILE A 300 -18.10 0.28 -16.52
CA ILE A 300 -19.05 0.50 -15.41
C ILE A 300 -20.16 1.48 -15.83
N ASP A 301 -21.41 1.00 -15.76
CA ASP A 301 -22.59 1.85 -15.89
C ASP A 301 -22.88 2.59 -14.57
N MET A 302 -22.53 3.88 -14.56
CA MET A 302 -22.65 4.77 -13.41
C MET A 302 -24.10 5.01 -12.96
N SER A 303 -25.11 4.65 -13.75
CA SER A 303 -26.53 4.85 -13.39
C SER A 303 -27.08 3.80 -12.41
N LYS A 304 -26.38 2.66 -12.28
CA LYS A 304 -26.85 1.47 -11.55
C LYS A 304 -26.66 1.57 -10.04
N PHE A 305 -25.78 2.43 -9.56
CA PHE A 305 -25.42 2.52 -8.15
C PHE A 305 -25.53 3.95 -7.61
N ASP A 306 -25.54 4.04 -6.29
CA ASP A 306 -25.33 5.27 -5.56
C ASP A 306 -23.86 5.37 -5.13
N ILE A 307 -23.28 4.25 -4.67
CA ILE A 307 -21.86 4.08 -4.37
C ILE A 307 -21.35 2.74 -4.89
N LEU A 308 -20.13 2.71 -5.44
CA LEU A 308 -19.43 1.48 -5.85
C LEU A 308 -18.03 1.46 -5.23
N TYR A 309 -17.82 0.52 -4.30
CA TYR A 309 -16.54 0.32 -3.65
C TYR A 309 -15.55 -0.37 -4.59
N LEU A 310 -14.36 0.23 -4.72
CA LEU A 310 -13.29 -0.24 -5.61
C LEU A 310 -12.11 -0.84 -4.84
N ASN A 311 -12.15 -0.74 -3.51
CA ASN A 311 -11.04 -1.02 -2.65
C ASN A 311 -10.96 -2.48 -2.19
N ASP A 312 -9.77 -2.91 -1.80
CA ASP A 312 -9.46 -4.29 -1.41
C ASP A 312 -10.07 -4.76 -0.09
N LYS A 313 -10.52 -3.86 0.78
CA LYS A 313 -11.28 -4.25 1.97
C LYS A 313 -12.75 -4.54 1.67
N ASN A 314 -13.31 -3.98 0.60
CA ASN A 314 -14.74 -4.12 0.27
C ASN A 314 -14.95 -4.98 -0.99
N CYS A 315 -14.25 -6.10 -1.10
CA CYS A 315 -14.34 -7.06 -2.20
C CYS A 315 -14.35 -8.51 -1.66
N VAL A 316 -14.62 -9.49 -2.53
CA VAL A 316 -14.73 -10.92 -2.16
C VAL A 316 -13.41 -11.48 -1.59
N GLY A 317 -12.31 -10.75 -1.78
CA GLY A 317 -10.99 -11.07 -1.25
C GLY A 317 -10.01 -11.49 -2.34
N TRP A 318 -8.71 -11.46 -2.03
CA TRP A 318 -7.64 -11.72 -2.99
C TRP A 318 -7.64 -13.15 -3.55
N GLU A 319 -8.14 -14.13 -2.78
CA GLU A 319 -8.09 -15.55 -3.11
C GLU A 319 -9.13 -15.99 -4.15
N GLN A 320 -10.20 -15.21 -4.35
CA GLN A 320 -11.31 -15.55 -5.25
C GLN A 320 -11.33 -14.68 -6.52
N ARG A 321 -10.17 -14.14 -6.92
CA ARG A 321 -10.04 -13.26 -8.07
C ARG A 321 -10.27 -14.02 -9.37
N ASP A 322 -11.46 -13.88 -9.92
CA ASP A 322 -11.64 -14.04 -11.35
C ASP A 322 -11.20 -12.74 -12.06
N HIS A 323 -10.64 -12.86 -13.26
CA HIS A 323 -10.20 -11.70 -14.06
C HIS A 323 -11.38 -10.92 -14.66
N GLN A 324 -12.61 -11.34 -14.36
CA GLN A 324 -13.84 -10.65 -14.71
C GLN A 324 -14.23 -9.67 -13.59
N PHE A 325 -14.44 -8.41 -13.94
CA PHE A 325 -14.90 -7.37 -13.01
C PHE A 325 -16.42 -7.46 -12.87
N ASN A 326 -16.87 -8.19 -11.86
CA ASN A 326 -18.28 -8.32 -11.54
C ASN A 326 -18.66 -7.29 -10.46
N ILE A 327 -19.78 -6.61 -10.68
CA ILE A 327 -20.40 -5.72 -9.71
C ILE A 327 -21.35 -6.55 -8.84
N LEU A 328 -21.07 -6.62 -7.54
CA LEU A 328 -21.83 -7.36 -6.55
C LEU A 328 -22.56 -6.40 -5.62
N PRO A 329 -23.81 -6.68 -5.20
CA PRO A 329 -24.46 -5.90 -4.16
C PRO A 329 -23.61 -5.87 -2.87
N ALA A 330 -23.56 -4.73 -2.19
CA ALA A 330 -22.91 -4.65 -0.89
C ALA A 330 -23.60 -5.58 0.11
N SER A 331 -22.82 -6.23 0.97
CA SER A 331 -23.30 -7.14 2.01
C SER A 331 -22.40 -7.06 3.23
N ASP A 332 -22.87 -7.61 4.36
CA ASP A 332 -22.06 -7.66 5.59
C ASP A 332 -20.76 -8.44 5.43
N THR A 333 -20.74 -9.45 4.56
CA THR A 333 -19.58 -10.30 4.28
C THR A 333 -18.55 -9.62 3.37
N LEU A 334 -19.01 -8.76 2.47
CA LEU A 334 -18.16 -8.04 1.53
C LEU A 334 -17.63 -6.73 2.12
N MET A 335 -18.43 -6.02 2.92
CA MET A 335 -18.08 -4.72 3.46
C MET A 335 -17.22 -4.84 4.73
N ARG A 336 -15.90 -4.63 4.61
CA ARG A 336 -14.92 -4.74 5.72
C ARG A 336 -14.26 -3.41 6.11
N HIS A 337 -14.94 -2.30 5.86
CA HIS A 337 -14.49 -0.94 6.17
C HIS A 337 -13.43 -0.40 5.18
N GLY A 338 -13.12 0.90 5.21
CA GLY A 338 -12.24 1.60 4.26
C GLY A 338 -12.95 2.46 3.20
N THR A 339 -12.50 3.71 3.09
CA THR A 339 -12.99 4.75 2.15
C THR A 339 -11.93 5.27 1.18
N TYR A 340 -10.77 4.63 1.08
CA TYR A 340 -9.65 5.07 0.24
C TYR A 340 -9.84 4.82 -1.27
N GLY A 341 -10.99 4.32 -1.71
CA GLY A 341 -11.28 4.13 -3.13
C GLY A 341 -12.71 3.69 -3.42
N TYR A 342 -13.52 4.58 -3.99
CA TYR A 342 -14.88 4.30 -4.43
C TYR A 342 -15.40 5.30 -5.47
N LEU A 343 -16.39 4.90 -6.26
CA LEU A 343 -17.20 5.80 -7.08
C LEU A 343 -18.46 6.19 -6.32
N ILE A 344 -18.89 7.42 -6.48
CA ILE A 344 -20.15 7.92 -5.91
C ILE A 344 -20.88 8.79 -6.93
N THR A 345 -22.19 8.61 -7.03
CA THR A 345 -23.05 9.47 -7.88
C THR A 345 -23.57 10.67 -7.09
N ALA A 346 -23.98 11.74 -7.77
CA ALA A 346 -24.63 12.89 -7.13
C ALA A 346 -25.87 12.46 -6.31
N LYS A 347 -26.62 11.48 -6.81
CA LYS A 347 -27.77 10.91 -6.09
C LYS A 347 -27.34 10.21 -4.80
N GLY A 348 -26.25 9.43 -4.85
CA GLY A 348 -25.67 8.79 -3.67
C GLY A 348 -25.13 9.81 -2.66
N ALA A 349 -24.41 10.81 -3.14
CA ALA A 349 -23.90 11.92 -2.33
C ALA A 349 -25.04 12.64 -1.57
N ASN A 350 -26.13 12.99 -2.26
CA ASN A 350 -27.29 13.62 -1.61
C ASN A 350 -27.91 12.73 -0.54
N ARG A 351 -28.15 11.44 -0.84
CA ARG A 351 -28.73 10.49 0.12
C ARG A 351 -27.86 10.33 1.36
N ILE A 352 -26.55 10.22 1.18
CA ILE A 352 -25.61 10.09 2.30
C ILE A 352 -25.63 11.36 3.16
N LEU A 353 -25.64 12.55 2.55
CA LEU A 353 -25.78 13.81 3.30
C LEU A 353 -27.11 13.89 4.07
N ASP A 354 -28.21 13.42 3.48
CA ASP A 354 -29.51 13.34 4.15
C ASP A 354 -29.44 12.41 5.37
N TYR A 355 -28.78 11.24 5.25
CA TYR A 355 -28.60 10.31 6.36
C TYR A 355 -27.73 10.90 7.48
N TYR A 356 -26.60 11.52 7.16
CA TYR A 356 -25.75 12.18 8.16
C TYR A 356 -26.45 13.38 8.82
N SER A 357 -27.33 14.09 8.10
CA SER A 357 -28.13 15.17 8.68
C SER A 357 -29.17 14.64 9.68
N ARG A 358 -29.72 13.45 9.43
CA ARG A 358 -30.67 12.77 10.30
C ARG A 358 -30.00 12.14 11.53
N ASP A 359 -28.89 11.43 11.32
CA ASP A 359 -28.30 10.51 12.30
C ASP A 359 -27.10 11.11 13.05
N GLY A 360 -26.50 12.18 12.54
CA GLY A 360 -25.20 12.65 13.02
C GLY A 360 -24.06 11.68 12.68
N ILE A 361 -22.92 11.84 13.33
CA ILE A 361 -21.73 10.99 13.18
C ILE A 361 -21.67 10.04 14.39
N TYR A 362 -22.11 8.80 14.24
CA TYR A 362 -22.11 7.83 15.34
C TYR A 362 -21.12 6.67 15.12
N LYS A 363 -20.53 6.57 13.92
CA LYS A 363 -19.43 5.66 13.59
C LYS A 363 -18.39 6.36 12.73
N PRO A 364 -17.18 5.80 12.59
CA PRO A 364 -16.29 6.18 11.50
C PRO A 364 -16.99 6.08 10.15
N ILE A 365 -16.62 6.95 9.20
CA ILE A 365 -17.34 7.07 7.93
C ILE A 365 -17.51 5.74 7.20
N ASP A 366 -16.49 4.91 7.17
CA ASP A 366 -16.56 3.59 6.55
C ASP A 366 -17.52 2.63 7.26
N GLY A 367 -17.58 2.67 8.59
CA GLY A 367 -18.56 1.96 9.40
C GLY A 367 -20.00 2.46 9.19
N GLN A 368 -20.20 3.77 9.16
CA GLN A 368 -21.52 4.35 8.96
C GLN A 368 -22.02 4.20 7.51
N LEU A 369 -21.13 4.34 6.52
CA LEU A 369 -21.44 4.01 5.12
C LEU A 369 -21.75 2.53 4.92
N LYS A 370 -21.10 1.62 5.67
CA LYS A 370 -21.48 0.21 5.69
C LYS A 370 -22.91 0.04 6.20
N ASP A 371 -23.26 0.64 7.33
CA ASP A 371 -24.63 0.58 7.87
C ASP A 371 -25.65 1.07 6.83
N TYR A 372 -25.38 2.20 6.17
CA TYR A 372 -26.25 2.74 5.13
C TYR A 372 -26.30 1.88 3.86
N SER A 373 -25.20 1.21 3.53
CA SER A 373 -25.13 0.32 2.37
C SER A 373 -25.95 -0.96 2.54
N ILE A 374 -26.14 -1.40 3.79
CA ILE A 374 -26.74 -2.70 4.12
C ILE A 374 -28.17 -2.56 4.64
N ASN A 375 -28.41 -1.57 5.50
CA ASN A 375 -29.65 -1.44 6.25
C ASN A 375 -30.58 -0.35 5.69
N GLU A 376 -30.12 0.46 4.74
CA GLU A 376 -30.88 1.58 4.19
C GLU A 376 -31.08 1.44 2.66
N THR A 377 -31.76 2.42 2.06
CA THR A 377 -32.08 2.41 0.61
C THR A 377 -30.92 2.83 -0.30
N LEU A 378 -29.68 2.85 0.22
CA LEU A 378 -28.50 3.19 -0.56
C LEU A 378 -28.16 2.05 -1.51
N ARG A 379 -28.14 2.32 -2.82
CA ARG A 379 -27.77 1.30 -3.81
C ARG A 379 -26.25 1.14 -3.85
N ALA A 380 -25.73 0.42 -2.86
CA ALA A 380 -24.31 0.18 -2.69
C ALA A 380 -23.86 -1.13 -3.33
N PHE A 381 -22.72 -1.09 -3.98
CA PHE A 381 -22.13 -2.23 -4.65
C PHE A 381 -20.62 -2.30 -4.40
N CYS A 382 -20.05 -3.47 -4.65
CA CYS A 382 -18.63 -3.78 -4.54
C CYS A 382 -18.16 -4.41 -5.85
N LEU A 383 -16.89 -4.25 -6.18
CA LEU A 383 -16.26 -5.12 -7.18
C LEU A 383 -15.86 -6.46 -6.54
N ASN A 384 -15.98 -7.55 -7.31
CA ASN A 384 -15.45 -8.84 -6.88
C ASN A 384 -13.92 -8.85 -6.76
N THR A 385 -13.25 -8.09 -7.62
CA THR A 385 -11.79 -7.91 -7.67
C THR A 385 -11.45 -6.46 -7.39
N PRO A 386 -10.54 -6.16 -6.44
CA PRO A 386 -10.26 -4.79 -6.09
C PRO A 386 -9.34 -4.15 -7.11
N VAL A 387 -9.62 -2.89 -7.41
CA VAL A 387 -8.88 -2.10 -8.40
C VAL A 387 -8.14 -0.93 -7.79
N ILE A 388 -8.38 -0.70 -6.50
CA ILE A 388 -7.65 0.22 -5.65
C ILE A 388 -7.22 -0.55 -4.40
N SER A 389 -5.96 -0.39 -4.00
CA SER A 389 -5.40 -0.95 -2.78
C SER A 389 -4.97 0.17 -1.84
N HIS A 390 -4.99 -0.13 -0.54
CA HIS A 390 -4.45 0.77 0.47
C HIS A 390 -2.95 0.51 0.67
N PHE A 391 -2.21 1.58 0.94
CA PHE A 391 -0.77 1.51 1.13
C PHE A 391 -0.41 1.50 2.61
N ASP A 392 -0.69 0.39 3.29
CA ASP A 392 -0.52 0.21 4.74
C ASP A 392 0.95 0.02 5.21
N GLY A 393 1.96 0.33 4.39
CA GLY A 393 3.37 0.01 4.66
C GLY A 393 4.26 1.20 5.07
N GLY A 394 4.96 1.09 6.20
CA GLY A 394 6.01 2.06 6.57
C GLY A 394 7.20 2.12 5.59
N PHE A 395 7.53 0.98 4.94
CA PHE A 395 8.54 0.87 3.89
C PHE A 395 8.20 1.72 2.65
N SER A 396 6.92 1.95 2.44
CA SER A 396 6.40 2.36 1.15
C SER A 396 6.10 3.87 1.13
N ARG A 397 5.86 4.51 2.29
CA ARG A 397 5.86 5.99 2.45
C ARG A 397 7.10 6.65 1.82
N ARG A 398 8.28 6.05 1.99
CA ARG A 398 9.55 6.57 1.44
C ARG A 398 9.57 6.47 -0.10
N LEU A 399 9.09 5.36 -0.65
CA LEU A 399 8.98 5.15 -2.10
C LEU A 399 8.01 6.13 -2.77
N LEU A 400 6.87 6.46 -2.12
CA LEU A 400 5.96 7.49 -2.64
C LEU A 400 6.65 8.85 -2.69
N ILE A 401 7.33 9.27 -1.62
CA ILE A 401 8.07 10.54 -1.58
C ILE A 401 9.08 10.60 -2.73
N ASP A 402 9.87 9.54 -2.92
CA ASP A 402 10.90 9.46 -3.98
C ASP A 402 10.31 9.54 -5.40
N ILE A 403 9.09 9.04 -5.63
CA ILE A 403 8.40 9.15 -6.93
C ILE A 403 7.84 10.56 -7.15
N GLY A 404 7.39 11.25 -6.09
CA GLY A 404 6.78 12.58 -6.20
C GLY A 404 7.77 13.73 -6.36
N ASP A 405 9.04 13.50 -6.01
CA ASP A 405 10.14 14.45 -6.16
C ASP A 405 10.91 14.31 -7.50
N ARG A 406 10.63 13.26 -8.29
CA ARG A 406 11.11 13.06 -9.66
C ARG A 406 10.06 13.48 -10.67
#